data_AF-B2KCB1-F1
#
_entry.id   AF-B2KCB1-F1
#
_cell.length_a   1.000
_cell.length_b   1.000
_cell.length_c   1.000
_cell.angle_alpha   90.00
_cell.angle_beta   90.00
_cell.angle_gamma   90.00
#
_symmetry.space_group_name_H-M   'P 1'
#
loop_
_entity.id
_entity.type
_entity.pdbx_description
1 polymer ?
#
loop_
_entity_poly.entity_id
_entity_poly.type
_entity_poly.pdbx_seq_one_letter_code
_entity_poly.pdbx_strand_id
1 'polypeptide(L)'
;MLYSFINIFINQTLSSKPRAIGIAKDYVPHHKDNKFYSPVVTFEVEGKEYTFTDMGKYGFIDNTKNKKFTVLYNPQNPQEAEVKQPLFAYNFFVTLLFLVIVYSFAIFFDPDTNKQFSDILYKVIPRKNNDDILILTTALFYFASFGVFMFWFLNHKRKGKIKITAKISGSTNGDKSKKGTPLYIYKMKYSYNGKEYEFKDSMLSRTMPPVIENEVKILISPQNPHDAMVDDAWFTYLFPALFIIFPAILLLVHYLSESGFH
;
A
#
# COMPACT_ATOMS: atom_id res chain seq x y z
N MET A 1 15.44 25.22 -3.03
CA MET A 1 14.40 25.17 -1.96
C MET A 1 13.55 23.90 -1.99
N LEU A 2 13.05 23.44 -3.16
CA LEU A 2 12.19 22.25 -3.23
C LEU A 2 12.88 20.94 -2.80
N TYR A 3 14.16 20.77 -3.17
CA TYR A 3 14.98 19.61 -2.77
C TYR A 3 15.24 19.54 -1.26
N SER A 4 15.29 20.69 -0.57
CA SER A 4 15.47 20.71 0.90
C SER A 4 14.17 20.39 1.63
N PHE A 5 13.02 20.82 1.13
CA PHE A 5 11.71 20.47 1.70
C PHE A 5 11.42 18.97 1.60
N ILE A 6 11.73 18.34 0.47
CA ILE A 6 11.57 16.89 0.29
C ILE A 6 12.52 16.13 1.23
N ASN A 7 13.78 16.55 1.37
CA ASN A 7 14.72 15.92 2.31
C ASN A 7 14.32 16.13 3.79
N ILE A 8 13.75 17.28 4.16
CA ILE A 8 13.29 17.55 5.53
C ILE A 8 12.08 16.67 5.88
N PHE A 9 11.12 16.53 4.97
CA PHE A 9 9.93 15.70 5.20
C PHE A 9 10.27 14.20 5.26
N ILE A 10 11.18 13.74 4.39
CA ILE A 10 11.69 12.35 4.38
C ILE A 10 12.49 12.07 5.66
N ASN A 11 13.33 12.99 6.13
CA ASN A 11 14.10 12.78 7.35
C ASN A 11 13.26 12.91 8.63
N GLN A 12 12.17 13.69 8.64
CA GLN A 12 11.29 13.83 9.81
C GLN A 12 10.31 12.67 10.01
N THR A 13 10.01 11.87 8.98
CA THR A 13 9.17 10.65 9.11
C THR A 13 9.98 9.37 9.24
N LEU A 14 11.30 9.44 9.13
CA LEU A 14 12.19 8.32 9.39
C LEU A 14 12.48 8.23 10.89
N SER A 15 11.82 7.27 11.54
CA SER A 15 12.10 6.76 12.89
C SER A 15 13.54 7.06 13.36
N SER A 16 13.66 7.78 14.48
CA SER A 16 14.92 8.13 15.17
C SER A 16 15.70 6.92 15.69
N LYS A 17 15.21 5.70 15.44
CA LYS A 17 15.88 4.46 15.83
C LYS A 17 17.24 4.33 15.11
N PRO A 18 18.32 3.98 15.83
CA PRO A 18 19.60 3.66 15.22
C PRO A 18 19.50 2.48 14.26
N ARG A 19 20.49 2.42 13.36
CA ARG A 19 20.50 1.51 12.19
C ARG A 19 21.71 0.61 12.23
N ALA A 20 21.50 -0.66 11.89
CA ALA A 20 22.57 -1.63 11.68
C ALA A 20 22.36 -2.38 10.35
N ILE A 21 23.41 -3.04 9.87
CA ILE A 21 23.31 -3.96 8.74
C ILE A 21 23.07 -5.36 9.31
N GLY A 22 21.91 -5.93 8.98
CA GLY A 22 21.58 -7.31 9.30
C GLY A 22 21.80 -8.23 8.10
N ILE A 23 22.05 -9.50 8.37
CA ILE A 23 22.22 -10.57 7.38
C ILE A 23 21.20 -11.66 7.68
N ALA A 24 20.37 -12.03 6.70
CA ALA A 24 19.49 -13.19 6.84
C ALA A 24 20.30 -14.48 6.84
N LYS A 25 20.26 -15.21 7.95
CA LYS A 25 20.90 -16.53 8.09
C LYS A 25 19.95 -17.65 7.66
N ASP A 26 18.67 -17.45 7.90
CA ASP A 26 17.64 -18.43 7.56
C ASP A 26 16.28 -17.79 7.29
N TYR A 27 15.31 -18.63 6.92
CA TYR A 27 13.95 -18.21 6.59
C TYR A 27 12.93 -19.18 7.19
N VAL A 28 11.96 -18.66 7.95
CA VAL A 28 10.87 -19.45 8.52
C VAL A 28 9.63 -19.32 7.63
N PRO A 29 9.09 -20.42 7.09
CA PRO A 29 7.87 -20.37 6.28
C PRO A 29 6.65 -20.00 7.12
N HIS A 30 5.72 -19.23 6.57
CA HIS A 30 4.44 -18.95 7.21
C HIS A 30 3.53 -20.19 7.15
N HIS A 31 3.03 -20.64 8.31
CA HIS A 31 2.21 -21.87 8.45
C HIS A 31 0.95 -21.99 7.57
N LYS A 32 0.49 -20.91 6.93
CA LYS A 32 -0.72 -20.91 6.08
C LYS A 32 -0.44 -20.79 4.58
N ASP A 33 0.73 -20.32 4.17
CA ASP A 33 1.08 -20.10 2.77
C ASP A 33 2.59 -20.32 2.58
N ASN A 34 2.99 -21.45 1.99
CA ASN A 34 4.39 -21.80 1.67
C ASN A 34 5.08 -20.84 0.67
N LYS A 35 4.43 -19.72 0.32
CA LYS A 35 4.92 -18.70 -0.60
C LYS A 35 5.61 -17.53 0.12
N PHE A 36 5.43 -17.41 1.44
CA PHE A 36 5.95 -16.30 2.21
C PHE A 36 6.83 -16.78 3.36
N TYR A 37 7.95 -16.09 3.53
CA TYR A 37 8.97 -16.42 4.52
C TYR A 37 9.29 -15.21 5.41
N SER A 38 9.50 -15.47 6.69
CA SER A 38 10.04 -14.51 7.66
C SER A 38 11.56 -14.73 7.79
N PRO A 39 12.42 -13.75 7.46
CA PRO A 39 13.85 -13.90 7.58
C PRO A 39 14.27 -13.93 9.05
N VAL A 40 15.19 -14.84 9.36
CA VAL A 40 15.96 -14.84 10.61
C VAL A 40 17.20 -13.99 10.38
N VAL A 41 17.19 -12.78 10.90
CA VAL A 41 18.21 -11.76 10.66
C VAL A 41 19.15 -11.68 11.85
N THR A 42 20.44 -11.71 11.55
CA THR A 42 21.54 -11.49 12.51
C THR A 42 22.17 -10.13 12.27
N PHE A 43 22.45 -9.36 13.30
CA PHE A 43 23.14 -8.08 13.19
C PHE A 43 24.03 -7.85 14.42
N GLU A 44 25.11 -7.08 14.25
CA GLU A 44 26.08 -6.80 15.31
C GLU A 44 26.00 -5.34 15.73
N VAL A 45 25.99 -5.10 17.04
CA VAL A 45 26.06 -3.77 17.66
C VAL A 45 27.02 -3.86 18.85
N GLU A 46 28.01 -2.97 18.90
CA GLU A 46 28.97 -2.89 20.01
C GLU A 46 29.70 -4.22 20.31
N GLY A 47 30.04 -4.99 19.27
CA GLY A 47 30.74 -6.27 19.41
C GLY A 47 29.85 -7.44 19.84
N LYS A 48 28.53 -7.23 19.99
CA LYS A 48 27.57 -8.26 20.35
C LYS A 48 26.63 -8.56 19.18
N GLU A 49 26.49 -9.85 18.88
CA GLU A 49 25.57 -10.34 17.85
C GLU A 49 24.16 -10.51 18.43
N TYR A 50 23.16 -10.09 17.65
CA TYR A 50 21.74 -10.21 17.97
C TYR A 50 21.02 -10.90 16.81
N THR A 51 20.09 -11.79 17.15
CA THR A 51 19.29 -12.55 16.18
C THR A 51 17.82 -12.31 16.46
N PHE A 52 17.06 -11.99 15.42
CA PHE A 52 15.61 -11.88 15.51
C PHE A 52 14.95 -12.44 14.25
N THR A 53 13.69 -12.86 14.40
CA THR A 53 12.85 -13.27 13.27
C THR A 53 11.90 -12.13 12.97
N ASP A 54 12.06 -11.50 11.80
CA ASP A 54 11.14 -10.45 11.39
C ASP A 54 9.83 -11.04 10.89
N MET A 55 8.82 -11.06 11.76
CA MET A 55 7.44 -11.43 11.41
C MET A 55 6.70 -10.27 10.71
N GLY A 56 7.41 -9.49 9.91
CA GLY A 56 6.89 -8.32 9.21
C GLY A 56 5.52 -8.58 8.60
N LYS A 57 4.65 -7.56 8.56
CA LYS A 57 3.25 -7.69 8.07
C LYS A 57 3.13 -8.29 6.66
N TYR A 58 4.22 -8.28 5.88
CA TYR A 58 4.30 -8.76 4.51
C TYR A 58 5.51 -9.69 4.44
N GLY A 59 5.27 -11.00 4.40
CA GLY A 59 6.36 -11.97 4.29
C GLY A 59 7.16 -11.77 3.00
N PHE A 60 8.40 -12.23 2.98
CA PHE A 60 9.28 -12.13 1.82
C PHE A 60 8.98 -13.27 0.85
N ILE A 61 8.90 -12.97 -0.45
CA ILE A 61 8.78 -13.98 -1.52
C ILE A 61 10.15 -14.63 -1.82
N ASP A 62 11.23 -13.93 -1.45
CA ASP A 62 12.61 -14.32 -1.66
C ASP A 62 13.22 -14.87 -0.36
N ASN A 63 13.74 -16.11 -0.42
CA ASN A 63 14.37 -16.84 0.68
C ASN A 63 15.90 -16.95 0.52
N THR A 64 16.53 -16.05 -0.24
CA THR A 64 17.98 -16.04 -0.46
C THR A 64 18.75 -15.76 0.83
N LYS A 65 19.51 -16.77 1.31
CA LYS A 65 20.42 -16.63 2.46
C LYS A 65 21.49 -15.57 2.20
N ASN A 66 22.02 -14.99 3.27
CA ASN A 66 23.03 -13.94 3.28
C ASN A 66 22.59 -12.60 2.65
N LYS A 67 21.29 -12.42 2.40
CA LYS A 67 20.75 -11.13 1.97
C LYS A 67 20.95 -10.11 3.08
N LYS A 68 21.44 -8.92 2.70
CA LYS A 68 21.67 -7.81 3.62
C LYS A 68 20.40 -6.97 3.77
N PHE A 69 20.11 -6.58 5.00
CA PHE A 69 18.97 -5.77 5.38
C PHE A 69 19.42 -4.57 6.20
N THR A 70 18.70 -3.46 6.09
CA THR A 70 18.83 -2.38 7.08
C THR A 70 17.93 -2.73 8.26
N VAL A 71 18.52 -2.89 9.44
CA VAL A 71 17.81 -3.19 10.68
C VAL A 71 17.65 -1.90 11.48
N LEU A 72 16.42 -1.59 11.90
CA LEU A 72 16.13 -0.56 12.88
C LEU A 72 16.02 -1.24 14.24
N TYR A 73 16.77 -0.79 15.24
CA TYR A 73 16.77 -1.41 16.56
C TYR A 73 16.67 -0.36 17.67
N ASN A 74 16.24 -0.81 18.85
CA ASN A 74 16.22 -0.04 20.08
C ASN A 74 17.49 -0.37 20.89
N PRO A 75 18.43 0.56 21.16
CA PRO A 75 19.64 0.27 21.92
C PRO A 75 19.37 -0.32 23.31
N GLN A 76 18.28 0.11 23.95
CA GLN A 76 17.85 -0.37 25.26
C GLN A 76 17.25 -1.79 25.17
N ASN A 77 16.70 -2.17 24.02
CA ASN A 77 16.18 -3.52 23.77
C ASN A 77 16.41 -3.97 22.31
N PRO A 78 17.63 -4.44 21.95
CA PRO A 78 17.97 -4.76 20.57
C PRO A 78 17.15 -5.91 19.96
N GLN A 79 16.44 -6.70 20.78
CA GLN A 79 15.56 -7.77 20.31
C GLN A 79 14.27 -7.25 19.68
N GLU A 80 13.86 -6.00 19.96
CA GLU A 80 12.74 -5.32 19.30
C GLU A 80 13.13 -4.75 17.91
N ALA A 81 14.10 -5.37 17.26
CA ALA A 81 14.58 -4.98 15.95
C ALA A 81 13.52 -5.28 14.86
N GLU A 82 13.51 -4.43 13.84
CA GLU A 82 12.65 -4.59 12.67
C GLU A 82 13.46 -4.38 11.39
N VAL A 83 13.16 -5.14 10.34
CA VAL A 83 13.77 -4.90 9.04
C VAL A 83 13.10 -3.68 8.42
N LYS A 84 13.90 -2.66 8.12
CA LYS A 84 13.44 -1.55 7.29
C LYS A 84 13.23 -2.08 5.88
N GLN A 85 11.99 -2.37 5.55
CA GLN A 85 11.64 -2.67 4.16
C GLN A 85 12.03 -1.45 3.32
N PRO A 86 12.67 -1.66 2.16
CA PRO A 86 12.95 -0.56 1.27
C PRO A 86 11.62 0.09 0.93
N LEU A 87 11.43 1.34 1.37
CA LEU A 87 10.34 2.22 0.93
C LEU A 87 10.40 2.48 -0.59
N PHE A 88 11.19 1.74 -1.34
CA PHE A 88 11.41 1.91 -2.77
C PHE A 88 10.09 1.96 -3.53
N ALA A 89 9.14 1.08 -3.23
CA ALA A 89 7.80 1.17 -3.82
C ALA A 89 7.15 2.53 -3.51
N TYR A 90 7.04 2.90 -2.23
CA TYR A 90 6.41 4.15 -1.81
C TYR A 90 7.09 5.41 -2.40
N ASN A 91 8.42 5.50 -2.32
CA ASN A 91 9.19 6.63 -2.81
C ASN A 91 9.19 6.70 -4.34
N PHE A 92 9.26 5.55 -5.03
CA PHE A 92 9.10 5.47 -6.47
C PHE A 92 7.69 5.94 -6.88
N PHE A 93 6.65 5.51 -6.16
CA PHE A 93 5.28 5.93 -6.43
C PHE A 93 5.06 7.43 -6.22
N VAL A 94 5.55 8.00 -5.11
CA VAL A 94 5.45 9.45 -4.86
C VAL A 94 6.23 10.23 -5.92
N THR A 95 7.40 9.75 -6.34
CA THR A 95 8.21 10.40 -7.38
C THR A 95 7.54 10.32 -8.76
N LEU A 96 7.00 9.15 -9.13
CA LEU A 96 6.30 8.94 -10.39
C LEU A 96 5.02 9.79 -10.46
N LEU A 97 4.23 9.80 -9.39
CA LEU A 97 3.04 10.63 -9.29
C LEU A 97 3.37 12.12 -9.39
N PHE A 98 4.44 12.56 -8.72
CA PHE A 98 4.90 13.94 -8.79
C PHE A 98 5.36 14.31 -10.21
N LEU A 99 6.09 13.42 -10.89
CA LEU A 99 6.45 13.61 -12.30
C LEU A 99 5.20 13.73 -13.17
N VAL A 100 4.21 12.84 -13.01
CA VAL A 100 2.94 12.92 -13.76
C VAL A 100 2.23 14.25 -13.51
N ILE A 101 2.19 14.75 -12.28
CA ILE A 101 1.54 16.02 -11.93
C ILE A 101 2.31 17.21 -12.54
N VAL A 102 3.62 17.30 -12.30
CA VAL A 102 4.45 18.39 -12.82
C VAL A 102 4.41 18.41 -14.35
N TYR A 103 4.44 17.23 -14.98
CA TYR A 103 4.38 17.09 -16.41
C TYR A 103 3.00 17.45 -16.97
N SER A 104 1.92 17.04 -16.32
CA SER A 104 0.56 17.47 -16.68
C SER A 104 0.39 18.99 -16.58
N PHE A 105 0.99 19.61 -15.55
CA PHE A 105 1.02 21.08 -15.42
C PHE A 105 1.86 21.73 -16.53
N ALA A 106 3.04 21.20 -16.85
CA ALA A 106 3.89 21.74 -17.91
C ALA A 106 3.18 21.73 -19.29
N ILE A 107 2.46 20.65 -19.61
CA ILE A 107 1.65 20.55 -20.83
C ILE A 107 0.51 21.59 -20.85
N PHE A 108 -0.10 21.87 -19.69
CA PHE A 108 -1.23 22.79 -19.59
C PHE A 108 -0.83 24.28 -19.64
N PHE A 109 0.36 24.63 -19.13
CA PHE A 109 0.77 26.02 -18.94
C PHE A 109 1.83 26.51 -19.93
N ASP A 110 2.49 25.61 -20.67
CA ASP A 110 3.46 25.98 -21.69
C ASP A 110 3.06 25.44 -23.08
N PRO A 111 2.53 26.30 -23.97
CA PRO A 111 2.10 25.89 -25.30
C PRO A 111 3.24 25.36 -26.19
N ASP A 112 4.50 25.73 -25.95
CA ASP A 112 5.64 25.23 -26.72
C ASP A 112 6.06 23.83 -26.27
N THR A 113 5.98 23.55 -24.97
CA THR A 113 6.18 22.19 -24.41
C THR A 113 5.08 21.23 -24.88
N ASN A 114 3.84 21.73 -25.01
CA ASN A 114 2.72 20.98 -25.56
C ASN A 114 2.98 20.57 -27.03
N LYS A 115 3.62 21.44 -27.82
CA LYS A 115 3.95 21.18 -29.24
C LYS A 115 4.98 20.06 -29.40
N GLN A 116 6.08 20.06 -28.65
CA GLN A 116 7.09 18.99 -28.69
C GLN A 116 6.54 17.64 -28.23
N PHE A 117 5.69 17.65 -27.19
CA PHE A 117 5.07 16.42 -26.71
C PHE A 117 4.04 15.88 -27.70
N SER A 118 3.22 16.76 -28.27
CA SER A 118 2.31 16.41 -29.36
C SER A 118 3.08 15.74 -30.50
N ASP A 119 4.25 16.25 -30.91
CA ASP A 119 5.06 15.65 -31.98
C ASP A 119 5.62 14.26 -31.63
N ILE A 120 5.98 14.01 -30.36
CA ILE A 120 6.39 12.68 -29.88
C ILE A 120 5.19 11.73 -29.83
N LEU A 121 4.06 12.20 -29.30
CA LEU A 121 2.84 11.39 -29.20
C LEU A 121 2.24 11.09 -30.57
N TYR A 122 2.26 12.05 -31.51
CA TYR A 122 1.84 11.90 -32.90
C TYR A 122 2.76 10.98 -33.71
N LYS A 123 4.01 10.76 -33.25
CA LYS A 123 4.90 9.74 -33.82
C LYS A 123 4.58 8.33 -33.33
N VAL A 124 4.04 8.19 -32.13
CA VAL A 124 3.74 6.89 -31.50
C VAL A 124 2.29 6.47 -31.75
N ILE A 125 1.36 7.43 -31.80
CA ILE A 125 -0.06 7.23 -32.07
C ILE A 125 -0.39 7.93 -33.39
N PRO A 126 -0.60 7.19 -34.49
CA PRO A 126 -0.85 7.78 -35.80
C PRO A 126 -2.11 8.66 -35.75
N ARG A 127 -1.96 9.91 -36.21
CA ARG A 127 -3.03 10.91 -36.35
C ARG A 127 -4.29 10.29 -36.97
N LYS A 128 -5.31 10.03 -36.16
CA LYS A 128 -6.67 9.92 -36.71
C LYS A 128 -7.70 10.82 -36.07
N ASN A 129 -7.54 11.26 -34.81
CA ASN A 129 -8.35 12.35 -34.25
C ASN A 129 -7.64 13.03 -33.05
N ASN A 130 -7.56 14.36 -33.06
CA ASN A 130 -7.06 15.15 -31.92
C ASN A 130 -7.95 14.98 -30.68
N ASP A 131 -9.23 14.68 -30.89
CA ASP A 131 -10.20 14.45 -29.82
C ASP A 131 -9.85 13.21 -28.98
N ASP A 132 -9.30 12.16 -29.60
CA ASP A 132 -8.94 10.92 -28.89
C ASP A 132 -7.78 11.13 -27.91
N ILE A 133 -6.79 11.94 -28.30
CA ILE A 133 -5.66 12.30 -27.43
C ILE A 133 -6.15 13.14 -26.26
N LEU A 134 -7.02 14.12 -26.49
CA LEU A 134 -7.58 14.95 -25.43
C LEU A 134 -8.40 14.11 -24.44
N ILE A 135 -9.23 13.18 -24.93
CA ILE A 135 -10.04 12.28 -24.11
C ILE A 135 -9.13 11.37 -23.28
N LEU A 136 -8.10 10.77 -23.88
CA LEU A 136 -7.17 9.89 -23.17
C LEU A 136 -6.40 10.65 -22.07
N THR A 137 -5.89 11.84 -22.40
CA THR A 137 -5.12 12.66 -21.46
C THR A 137 -6.01 13.12 -20.30
N THR A 138 -7.26 13.52 -20.60
CA THR A 138 -8.27 13.90 -19.60
C THR A 138 -8.64 12.72 -18.70
N ALA A 139 -8.85 11.53 -19.27
CA ALA A 139 -9.14 10.32 -18.51
C ALA A 139 -7.98 9.95 -17.56
N LEU A 140 -6.74 10.01 -18.03
CA LEU A 140 -5.56 9.77 -17.21
C LEU A 140 -5.43 10.79 -16.06
N PHE A 141 -5.74 12.06 -16.32
CA PHE A 141 -5.73 13.11 -15.29
C PHE A 141 -6.79 12.86 -14.20
N TYR A 142 -8.04 12.58 -14.58
CA TYR A 142 -9.10 12.27 -13.61
C TYR A 142 -8.78 11.03 -12.80
N PHE A 143 -8.26 10.00 -13.46
CA PHE A 143 -7.84 8.77 -12.82
C PHE A 143 -6.72 9.07 -11.81
N ALA A 144 -5.61 9.68 -12.21
CA ALA A 144 -4.51 10.04 -11.31
C ALA A 144 -4.99 10.88 -10.11
N SER A 145 -5.83 11.89 -10.36
CA SER A 145 -6.41 12.75 -9.32
C SER A 145 -7.26 11.97 -8.31
N PHE A 146 -8.09 11.04 -8.80
CA PHE A 146 -8.87 10.14 -7.94
C PHE A 146 -7.97 9.23 -7.09
N GLY A 147 -6.86 8.75 -7.65
CA GLY A 147 -5.86 7.97 -6.92
C GLY A 147 -5.21 8.75 -5.77
N VAL A 148 -4.80 10.00 -6.02
CA VAL A 148 -4.28 10.90 -4.99
C VAL A 148 -5.32 11.16 -3.90
N PHE A 149 -6.56 11.46 -4.31
CA PHE A 149 -7.66 11.69 -3.37
C PHE A 149 -7.92 10.48 -2.49
N MET A 150 -8.02 9.27 -3.07
CA MET A 150 -8.23 8.04 -2.32
C MET A 150 -7.08 7.74 -1.36
N PHE A 151 -5.83 7.91 -1.81
CA PHE A 151 -4.65 7.75 -0.96
C PHE A 151 -4.65 8.73 0.22
N TRP A 152 -4.91 10.01 -0.06
CA TRP A 152 -5.03 11.05 0.97
C TRP A 152 -6.16 10.74 1.96
N PHE A 153 -7.35 10.40 1.46
CA PHE A 153 -8.52 10.05 2.26
C PHE A 153 -8.25 8.84 3.17
N LEU A 154 -7.64 7.78 2.64
CA LEU A 154 -7.31 6.58 3.41
C LEU A 154 -6.26 6.88 4.49
N ASN A 155 -5.21 7.64 4.17
CA ASN A 155 -4.20 8.02 5.16
C ASN A 155 -4.78 8.95 6.23
N HIS A 156 -5.63 9.89 5.83
CA HIS A 156 -6.30 10.78 6.77
C HIS A 156 -7.18 9.99 7.74
N LYS A 157 -7.94 9.01 7.24
CA LYS A 157 -8.72 8.09 8.07
C LYS A 157 -7.87 7.24 9.03
N ARG A 158 -6.61 6.98 8.70
CA ARG A 158 -5.68 6.21 9.56
C ARG A 158 -4.92 7.08 10.56
N LYS A 159 -4.84 8.38 10.33
CA LYS A 159 -4.05 9.29 11.16
C LYS A 159 -4.59 9.29 12.59
N GLY A 160 -3.69 9.11 13.55
CA GLY A 160 -4.04 9.07 14.97
C GLY A 160 -4.69 7.76 15.43
N LYS A 161 -4.89 6.78 14.54
CA LYS A 161 -5.38 5.46 14.94
C LYS A 161 -4.23 4.55 15.34
N ILE A 162 -4.47 3.71 16.34
CA ILE A 162 -3.54 2.68 16.80
C ILE A 162 -4.01 1.31 16.33
N LYS A 163 -3.05 0.41 16.15
CA LYS A 163 -3.33 -0.95 15.69
C LYS A 163 -3.52 -1.88 16.88
N ILE A 164 -4.61 -2.62 16.89
CA ILE A 164 -4.92 -3.64 17.90
C ILE A 164 -5.43 -4.92 17.26
N THR A 165 -5.43 -6.00 18.03
CA THR A 165 -6.01 -7.28 17.62
C THR A 165 -7.45 -7.38 18.11
N ALA A 166 -8.37 -7.71 17.21
CA ALA A 166 -9.75 -8.03 17.51
C ALA A 166 -10.01 -9.50 17.19
N LYS A 167 -10.96 -10.11 17.89
CA LYS A 167 -11.45 -11.47 17.59
C LYS A 167 -12.81 -11.38 16.92
N ILE A 168 -13.02 -12.17 15.88
CA ILE A 168 -14.35 -12.27 15.27
C ILE A 168 -15.30 -12.97 16.25
N SER A 169 -16.31 -12.26 16.73
CA SER A 169 -17.31 -12.78 17.66
C SER A 169 -18.54 -13.36 16.95
N GLY A 170 -18.72 -13.05 15.67
CA GLY A 170 -19.79 -13.59 14.85
C GLY A 170 -20.04 -12.78 13.59
N SER A 171 -21.21 -12.95 13.00
CA SER A 171 -21.69 -12.16 11.87
C SER A 171 -23.18 -11.87 12.00
N THR A 172 -23.61 -10.75 11.42
CA THR A 172 -25.02 -10.53 11.08
C THR A 172 -25.23 -10.75 9.60
N ASN A 173 -26.36 -11.34 9.24
CA ASN A 173 -26.81 -11.35 7.85
C ASN A 173 -27.05 -9.90 7.45
N GLY A 174 -26.25 -9.40 6.51
CA GLY A 174 -26.57 -8.18 5.78
C GLY A 174 -27.74 -8.43 4.85
N ASP A 175 -28.33 -7.34 4.33
CA ASP A 175 -29.33 -7.44 3.28
C ASP A 175 -28.78 -8.30 2.14
N LYS A 176 -29.59 -9.25 1.65
CA LYS A 176 -29.21 -10.05 0.50
C LYS A 176 -28.82 -9.11 -0.64
N SER A 177 -27.68 -9.35 -1.28
CA SER A 177 -27.40 -8.65 -2.53
C SER A 177 -28.57 -8.85 -3.50
N LYS A 178 -28.80 -7.92 -4.44
CA LYS A 178 -29.85 -8.06 -5.47
C LYS A 178 -29.78 -9.38 -6.27
N LYS A 179 -28.66 -10.11 -6.18
CA LYS A 179 -28.40 -11.42 -6.82
C LYS A 179 -28.58 -12.63 -5.88
N GLY A 180 -29.10 -12.43 -4.66
CA GLY A 180 -29.35 -13.51 -3.70
C GLY A 180 -28.13 -14.04 -2.96
N THR A 181 -26.92 -13.52 -3.23
CA THR A 181 -25.72 -13.89 -2.50
C THR A 181 -25.80 -13.35 -1.06
N PRO A 182 -25.61 -14.21 -0.03
CA PRO A 182 -25.59 -13.76 1.35
C PRO A 182 -24.39 -12.84 1.58
N LEU A 183 -24.64 -11.70 2.21
CA LEU A 183 -23.60 -10.77 2.63
C LEU A 183 -23.46 -10.89 4.14
N TYR A 184 -22.27 -11.20 4.62
CA TYR A 184 -21.99 -11.29 6.05
C TYR A 184 -21.34 -9.99 6.53
N ILE A 185 -21.95 -9.35 7.54
CA ILE A 185 -21.35 -8.21 8.25
C ILE A 185 -20.66 -8.78 9.49
N TYR A 186 -19.34 -8.63 9.56
CA TYR A 186 -18.55 -9.23 10.63
C TYR A 186 -18.66 -8.43 11.93
N LYS A 187 -18.87 -9.14 13.04
CA LYS A 187 -18.78 -8.58 14.40
C LYS A 187 -17.43 -8.95 14.99
N MET A 188 -16.72 -7.96 15.49
CA MET A 188 -15.39 -8.12 16.07
C MET A 188 -15.38 -7.52 17.47
N LYS A 189 -14.90 -8.30 18.43
CA LYS A 189 -14.69 -7.86 19.82
C LYS A 189 -13.22 -7.57 20.05
N TYR A 190 -12.94 -6.50 20.78
CA TYR A 190 -11.59 -6.12 21.17
C TYR A 190 -11.60 -5.44 22.54
N SER A 191 -10.44 -5.43 23.20
CA SER A 191 -10.25 -4.75 24.48
C SER A 191 -9.28 -3.59 24.32
N TYR A 192 -9.63 -2.44 24.89
CA TYR A 192 -8.76 -1.27 24.95
C TYR A 192 -8.94 -0.56 26.30
N ASN A 193 -7.83 -0.27 26.99
CA ASN A 193 -7.83 0.31 28.34
C ASN A 193 -8.74 -0.44 29.33
N GLY A 194 -8.74 -1.77 29.28
CA GLY A 194 -9.52 -2.64 30.17
C GLY A 194 -11.03 -2.65 29.91
N LYS A 195 -11.51 -1.95 28.86
CA LYS A 195 -12.91 -1.99 28.42
C LYS A 195 -13.05 -2.82 27.16
N GLU A 196 -14.11 -3.62 27.09
CA GLU A 196 -14.48 -4.35 25.89
C GLU A 196 -15.32 -3.49 24.96
N TYR A 197 -15.06 -3.64 23.66
CA TYR A 197 -15.75 -2.95 22.59
C TYR A 197 -16.14 -3.96 21.50
N GLU A 198 -17.24 -3.66 20.81
CA GLU A 198 -17.68 -4.39 19.62
C GLU A 198 -17.72 -3.45 18.43
N PHE A 199 -17.14 -3.91 17.31
CA PHE A 199 -17.14 -3.22 16.03
C PHE A 199 -17.82 -4.10 14.98
N LYS A 200 -18.61 -3.47 14.10
CA LYS A 200 -19.25 -4.13 12.97
C LYS A 200 -18.64 -3.60 11.69
N ASP A 201 -18.04 -4.49 10.90
CA ASP A 201 -17.49 -4.11 9.61
C ASP A 201 -18.53 -4.26 8.50
N SER A 202 -19.02 -3.12 8.01
CA SER A 202 -19.93 -3.05 6.87
C SER A 202 -19.21 -2.97 5.52
N MET A 203 -17.90 -2.66 5.49
CA MET A 203 -17.14 -2.55 4.23
C MET A 203 -16.78 -3.91 3.66
N LEU A 204 -16.53 -4.90 4.53
CA LEU A 204 -16.26 -6.27 4.13
C LEU A 204 -17.55 -7.09 4.12
N SER A 205 -18.46 -6.76 3.22
CA SER A 205 -19.56 -7.65 2.88
C SER A 205 -18.98 -8.85 2.11
N ARG A 206 -18.56 -9.87 2.86
CA ARG A 206 -17.93 -11.07 2.29
C ARG A 206 -19.00 -12.08 1.93
N THR A 207 -18.75 -12.80 0.84
CA THR A 207 -19.58 -13.92 0.39
C THR A 207 -19.34 -15.19 1.21
N MET A 208 -18.29 -15.20 2.03
CA MET A 208 -17.94 -16.31 2.92
C MET A 208 -18.26 -15.98 4.39
N PRO A 209 -18.82 -16.94 5.15
CA PRO A 209 -19.04 -16.79 6.57
C PRO A 209 -17.69 -16.63 7.30
N PRO A 210 -17.61 -15.80 8.35
CA PRO A 210 -16.37 -15.66 9.09
C PRO A 210 -16.10 -16.91 9.93
N VAL A 211 -14.82 -17.21 10.10
CA VAL A 211 -14.37 -18.17 11.13
C VAL A 211 -14.37 -17.44 12.46
N ILE A 212 -15.24 -17.86 13.38
CA ILE A 212 -15.33 -17.30 14.74
C ILE A 212 -13.99 -17.51 15.47
N GLU A 213 -13.65 -16.57 16.36
CA GLU A 213 -12.40 -16.49 17.11
C GLU A 213 -11.14 -16.18 16.31
N ASN A 214 -11.20 -16.10 14.98
CA ASN A 214 -10.06 -15.65 14.22
C ASN A 214 -9.66 -14.22 14.61
N GLU A 215 -8.36 -14.02 14.72
CA GLU A 215 -7.77 -12.73 15.03
C GLU A 215 -7.63 -11.89 13.77
N VAL A 216 -8.11 -10.66 13.85
CA VAL A 216 -8.05 -9.66 12.79
C VAL A 216 -7.41 -8.41 13.36
N LYS A 217 -6.52 -7.82 12.58
CA LYS A 217 -5.86 -6.56 12.93
C LYS A 217 -6.81 -5.42 12.56
N ILE A 218 -7.13 -4.57 13.53
CA ILE A 218 -7.98 -3.39 13.36
C ILE A 218 -7.22 -2.11 13.76
N LEU A 219 -7.69 -0.97 13.28
CA LEU A 219 -7.24 0.36 13.65
C LEU A 219 -8.35 1.04 14.45
N ILE A 220 -8.04 1.53 15.65
CA ILE A 220 -8.98 2.26 16.50
C ILE A 220 -8.47 3.67 16.79
N SER A 221 -9.37 4.62 16.95
CA SER A 221 -9.02 5.95 17.48
C SER A 221 -8.93 5.88 19.00
N PRO A 222 -7.78 6.19 19.64
CA PRO A 222 -7.66 6.22 21.09
C PRO A 222 -8.68 7.15 21.77
N GLN A 223 -9.03 8.25 21.11
CA GLN A 223 -10.00 9.25 21.61
C GLN A 223 -11.45 8.82 21.39
N ASN A 224 -11.71 7.94 20.43
CA ASN A 224 -13.03 7.38 20.16
C ASN A 224 -12.91 5.90 19.75
N PRO A 225 -12.81 4.97 20.72
CA PRO A 225 -12.59 3.55 20.40
C PRO A 225 -13.65 2.98 19.48
N HIS A 226 -14.90 3.45 19.55
CA HIS A 226 -15.98 3.02 18.66
C HIS A 226 -15.70 3.29 17.17
N ASP A 227 -14.82 4.25 16.84
CA ASP A 227 -14.31 4.47 15.48
C ASP A 227 -13.19 3.49 15.13
N ALA A 228 -13.56 2.22 15.06
CA ALA A 228 -12.72 1.12 14.62
C ALA A 228 -12.85 0.89 13.10
N MET A 229 -11.79 0.41 12.46
CA MET A 229 -11.83 -0.08 11.08
C MET A 229 -10.87 -1.26 10.92
N VAL A 230 -11.12 -2.17 9.98
CA VAL A 230 -10.18 -3.25 9.68
C VAL A 230 -8.90 -2.66 9.08
N ASP A 231 -7.74 -3.16 9.54
CA ASP A 231 -6.44 -2.82 8.94
C ASP A 231 -6.25 -3.60 7.64
N ASP A 232 -7.09 -3.27 6.65
CA ASP A 232 -7.07 -3.89 5.33
C ASP A 232 -5.99 -3.23 4.48
N ALA A 233 -4.80 -3.82 4.61
CA ALA A 233 -3.64 -3.54 3.79
C ALA A 233 -3.97 -3.63 2.28
N TRP A 234 -4.80 -4.60 1.88
CA TRP A 234 -5.09 -4.85 0.47
C TRP A 234 -5.72 -3.63 -0.22
N PHE A 235 -6.62 -2.90 0.42
CA PHE A 235 -7.22 -1.70 -0.18
C PHE A 235 -6.19 -0.58 -0.40
N THR A 236 -5.15 -0.55 0.43
CA THR A 236 -4.06 0.42 0.34
C THR A 236 -3.11 0.11 -0.82
N TYR A 237 -2.97 -1.15 -1.21
CA TYR A 237 -2.04 -1.58 -2.27
C TYR A 237 -2.73 -1.89 -3.60
N LEU A 238 -3.96 -2.40 -3.56
CA LEU A 238 -4.72 -2.77 -4.75
C LEU A 238 -5.10 -1.54 -5.57
N PHE A 239 -5.54 -0.46 -4.92
CA PHE A 239 -5.87 0.77 -5.64
C PHE A 239 -4.64 1.31 -6.39
N PRO A 240 -3.48 1.55 -5.75
CA PRO A 240 -2.26 1.93 -6.46
C PRO A 240 -1.83 0.94 -7.55
N ALA A 241 -2.00 -0.38 -7.35
CA ALA A 241 -1.67 -1.37 -8.38
C ALA A 241 -2.59 -1.26 -9.61
N LEU A 242 -3.89 -1.04 -9.40
CA LEU A 242 -4.86 -0.77 -10.47
C LEU A 242 -4.52 0.53 -11.20
N PHE A 243 -3.93 1.51 -10.50
CA PHE A 243 -3.44 2.74 -11.13
C PHE A 243 -2.29 2.53 -12.13
N ILE A 244 -1.51 1.45 -11.97
CA ILE A 244 -0.42 1.09 -12.89
C ILE A 244 -0.95 0.23 -14.03
N ILE A 245 -1.78 -0.75 -13.69
CA ILE A 245 -2.23 -1.78 -14.62
C ILE A 245 -3.23 -1.19 -15.62
N PHE A 246 -4.11 -0.30 -15.19
CA PHE A 246 -5.17 0.23 -16.05
C PHE A 246 -4.64 1.05 -17.24
N PRO A 247 -3.71 2.02 -17.08
CA PRO A 247 -3.10 2.71 -18.23
C PRO A 247 -2.31 1.76 -19.13
N ALA A 248 -1.60 0.78 -18.57
CA ALA A 248 -0.87 -0.22 -19.35
C ALA A 248 -1.80 -1.10 -20.19
N ILE A 249 -2.95 -1.51 -19.63
CA ILE A 249 -3.99 -2.24 -20.37
C ILE A 249 -4.59 -1.35 -21.46
N LEU A 250 -4.90 -0.08 -21.19
CA LEU A 250 -5.43 0.83 -22.21
C LEU A 250 -4.45 1.02 -23.37
N LEU A 251 -3.17 1.22 -23.07
CA LEU A 251 -2.12 1.32 -24.09
C LEU A 251 -1.97 0.01 -24.87
N LEU A 252 -2.03 -1.14 -24.20
CA LEU A 252 -1.97 -2.45 -24.85
C LEU A 252 -3.18 -2.69 -25.76
N VAL A 253 -4.40 -2.38 -25.30
CA VAL A 253 -5.64 -2.53 -26.08
C VAL A 253 -5.61 -1.61 -27.30
N HIS A 254 -5.16 -0.37 -27.12
CA HIS A 254 -4.99 0.57 -28.23
C HIS A 254 -3.98 0.06 -29.26
N TYR A 255 -2.81 -0.39 -28.80
CA TYR A 255 -1.77 -0.98 -29.66
C TYR A 255 -2.28 -2.22 -30.42
N LEU A 256 -2.98 -3.12 -29.74
CA LEU A 256 -3.56 -4.31 -30.35
C LEU A 256 -4.60 -3.95 -31.42
N SER A 257 -5.45 -2.97 -31.13
CA SER A 257 -6.44 -2.46 -32.09
C SER A 257 -5.80 -1.85 -33.35
N GLU A 258 -4.65 -1.19 -33.22
CA GLU A 258 -3.93 -0.62 -34.38
C GLU A 258 -3.15 -1.68 -35.17
N SER A 259 -2.68 -2.73 -34.49
CA SER A 259 -1.89 -3.81 -35.11
C SER A 259 -2.71 -4.76 -36.00
N GLY A 260 -4.04 -4.60 -36.06
CA GLY A 260 -4.91 -5.47 -36.86
C GLY A 260 -5.04 -6.91 -36.32
N PHE A 261 -4.63 -7.14 -35.06
CA PHE A 261 -4.88 -8.40 -34.36
C PHE A 261 -6.36 -8.48 -33.98
N HIS A 262 -7.13 -9.23 -34.76
CA HIS A 262 -8.49 -9.67 -34.43
C HIS A 262 -8.49 -11.09 -33.87
#